data_AF-A0A9Q4ZM19-F1
#
_entry.id   AF-A0A9Q4ZM19-F1
#
_cell.length_a   1.000
_cell.length_b   1.000
_cell.length_c   1.000
_cell.angle_alpha   90.00
_cell.angle_beta   90.00
_cell.angle_gamma   90.00
#
_symmetry.space_group_name_H-M   'P 1'
#
loop_
_entity.id
_entity.type
_entity.pdbx_description
1 polymer ?
#
loop_
_entity_poly.entity_id
_entity_poly.type
_entity_poly.pdbx_seq_one_letter_code
_entity_poly.pdbx_strand_id
1 'polypeptide(L)'
;MVEVSVVIPTVGREELGRALGSVRAQTMPCDDVIVVLDRPSEAAKVRSMLGSERLIVTDGAVGGGEARNLGLRSARGRWVAFLDDDDWWEPEKVELQLDRMKRESATLGYAASAFHGGRELRVLPTQPYEEPDSLASYLVRRPGIRHGAGYMQTSSLIVCSQLARAVEWDSSLRKHQDWDFVVRLAAHEDCRISYSPEPLVNVVQNSVGSISKRPDWRASEIWFRRHKEGLDRRAAGDFVATQIMRSSFGAMDLDGMRAGLKLLRGTRPHLAATAVSGFGLAEWAGRRFKELAKR
;
A
#
# COMPACT_ATOMS: atom_id res chain seq x y z
N MET A 1 23.96 9.49 -15.72
CA MET A 1 22.77 8.62 -15.84
C MET A 1 22.01 8.77 -14.52
N VAL A 2 20.69 8.97 -14.54
CA VAL A 2 19.91 9.09 -13.29
C VAL A 2 19.86 7.71 -12.63
N GLU A 3 20.31 7.60 -11.38
CA GLU A 3 20.29 6.31 -10.66
C GLU A 3 18.89 6.00 -10.13
N VAL A 4 18.21 7.00 -9.54
CA VAL A 4 16.90 6.82 -8.90
C VAL A 4 15.93 7.91 -9.35
N SER A 5 14.72 7.51 -9.73
CA SER A 5 13.57 8.40 -9.83
C SER A 5 12.63 8.20 -8.66
N VAL A 6 12.08 9.29 -8.12
CA VAL A 6 11.08 9.25 -7.06
C VAL A 6 9.73 9.70 -7.62
N VAL A 7 8.69 8.89 -7.45
CA VAL A 7 7.33 9.20 -7.89
C VAL A 7 6.44 9.47 -6.68
N ILE A 8 5.84 10.67 -6.64
CA ILE A 8 4.97 11.13 -5.56
C ILE A 8 3.58 11.47 -6.13
N PRO A 9 2.57 10.59 -6.00
CA PRO A 9 1.20 10.93 -6.35
C PRO A 9 0.60 11.85 -5.28
N THR A 10 -0.11 12.89 -5.70
CA THR A 10 -0.76 13.84 -4.78
C THR A 10 -2.09 14.35 -5.31
N VAL A 11 -2.94 14.81 -4.40
CA VAL A 11 -4.15 15.60 -4.71
C VAL A 11 -4.04 17.05 -4.21
N GLY A 12 -2.82 17.52 -3.90
CA GLY A 12 -2.56 18.87 -3.38
C GLY A 12 -2.62 18.99 -1.85
N ARG A 13 -2.27 17.92 -1.12
CA ARG A 13 -2.21 17.92 0.35
C ARG A 13 -1.06 18.79 0.86
N GLU A 14 -1.18 19.31 2.08
CA GLU A 14 -0.10 20.13 2.68
C GLU A 14 1.10 19.27 3.08
N GLU A 15 0.83 18.02 3.45
CA GLU A 15 1.83 17.02 3.84
C GLU A 15 2.87 16.76 2.73
N LEU A 16 2.53 17.06 1.46
CA LEU A 16 3.46 16.99 0.32
C LEU A 16 4.76 17.75 0.59
N GLY A 17 4.71 18.86 1.34
CA GLY A 17 5.90 19.66 1.66
C GLY A 17 6.89 18.87 2.52
N ARG A 18 6.39 18.10 3.47
CA ARG A 18 7.21 17.20 4.30
C ARG A 18 7.74 16.03 3.47
N ALA A 19 6.91 15.43 2.63
CA ALA A 19 7.32 14.33 1.75
C ALA A 19 8.49 14.79 0.84
N LEU A 20 8.34 15.92 0.16
CA LEU A 20 9.40 16.54 -0.67
C LEU A 20 10.65 16.88 0.16
N GLY A 21 10.46 17.45 1.35
CA GLY A 21 11.57 17.73 2.27
C GLY A 21 12.40 16.48 2.59
N SER A 22 11.74 15.34 2.85
CA SER A 22 12.44 14.08 3.13
C SER A 22 13.20 13.49 1.94
N VAL A 23 12.71 13.72 0.72
CA VAL A 23 13.41 13.33 -0.53
C VAL A 23 14.62 14.22 -0.77
N ARG A 24 14.50 15.53 -0.53
CA ARG A 24 15.61 16.49 -0.64
C ARG A 24 16.71 16.24 0.41
N ALA A 25 16.34 15.66 1.55
CA ALA A 25 17.26 15.35 2.63
C ALA A 25 17.98 13.99 2.49
N GLN A 26 17.77 13.25 1.39
CA GLN A 26 18.42 11.96 1.21
C GLN A 26 19.95 12.09 1.12
N THR A 27 20.68 11.19 1.78
CA THR A 27 22.15 11.12 1.71
C THR A 27 22.63 10.78 0.30
N MET A 28 21.86 9.94 -0.41
CA MET A 28 22.00 9.69 -1.83
C MET A 28 21.04 10.62 -2.61
N PRO A 29 21.56 11.56 -3.43
CA PRO A 29 20.71 12.50 -4.17
C PRO A 29 19.69 11.82 -5.08
N CYS A 30 18.44 12.28 -5.02
CA CYS A 30 17.34 11.85 -5.88
C CYS A 30 17.11 12.89 -6.99
N ASP A 31 17.92 12.85 -8.05
CA ASP A 31 17.94 13.90 -9.09
C ASP A 31 16.69 13.95 -9.99
N ASP A 32 15.84 12.92 -9.97
CA ASP A 32 14.62 12.86 -10.77
C ASP A 32 13.38 12.60 -9.90
N VAL A 33 12.84 13.66 -9.32
CA VAL A 33 11.58 13.60 -8.57
C VAL A 33 10.42 14.04 -9.45
N ILE A 34 9.40 13.19 -9.55
CA ILE A 34 8.17 13.42 -10.30
C ILE A 34 7.00 13.50 -9.33
N VAL A 35 6.39 14.66 -9.24
CA VAL A 35 5.12 14.87 -8.55
C VAL A 35 3.99 14.75 -9.57
N VAL A 36 3.02 13.89 -9.29
CA VAL A 36 1.85 13.68 -10.14
C VAL A 36 0.60 14.18 -9.42
N LEU A 37 0.07 15.31 -9.86
CA LEU A 37 -1.09 15.96 -9.28
C LEU A 37 -2.39 15.51 -9.97
N ASP A 38 -3.23 14.80 -9.22
CA ASP A 38 -4.56 14.33 -9.66
C ASP A 38 -5.71 15.27 -9.22
N ARG A 39 -5.43 16.57 -9.18
CA ARG A 39 -6.43 17.62 -8.90
C ARG A 39 -5.99 18.95 -9.51
N PRO A 40 -6.38 19.27 -10.75
CA PRO A 40 -5.92 20.46 -11.47
C PRO A 40 -6.08 21.78 -10.72
N SER A 41 -7.14 21.92 -9.92
CA SER A 41 -7.41 23.13 -9.13
C SER A 41 -6.33 23.45 -8.09
N GLU A 42 -5.53 22.48 -7.67
CA GLU A 42 -4.44 22.67 -6.70
C GLU A 42 -3.08 22.94 -7.36
N ALA A 43 -3.03 23.08 -8.69
CA ALA A 43 -1.76 23.18 -9.42
C ALA A 43 -0.89 24.36 -8.97
N ALA A 44 -1.49 25.52 -8.69
CA ALA A 44 -0.76 26.70 -8.21
C ALA A 44 -0.10 26.43 -6.83
N LYS A 45 -0.86 25.83 -5.91
CA LYS A 45 -0.38 25.44 -4.59
C LYS A 45 0.76 24.45 -4.71
N VAL A 46 0.59 23.36 -5.47
CA VAL A 46 1.65 22.37 -5.65
C VAL A 46 2.90 23.00 -6.26
N ARG A 47 2.78 23.82 -7.31
CA ARG A 47 3.93 24.51 -7.92
C ARG A 47 4.72 25.37 -6.93
N SER A 48 4.05 26.02 -5.98
CA SER A 48 4.76 26.80 -4.94
C SER A 48 5.58 25.96 -3.95
N MET A 49 5.31 24.65 -3.86
CA MET A 49 6.05 23.73 -2.98
C MET A 49 7.24 23.07 -3.68
N LEU A 50 7.27 23.11 -5.03
CA LEU A 50 8.34 22.53 -5.84
C LEU A 50 9.53 23.49 -5.92
N GLY A 51 10.71 22.89 -6.01
CA GLY A 51 11.96 23.52 -6.41
C GLY A 51 12.31 23.06 -7.82
N SER A 52 13.18 22.05 -7.93
CA SER A 52 13.61 21.45 -9.20
C SER A 52 12.75 20.26 -9.64
N GLU A 53 11.80 19.82 -8.81
CA GLU A 53 10.99 18.63 -9.10
C GLU A 53 10.04 18.86 -10.27
N ARG A 54 9.77 17.79 -11.02
CA ARG A 54 8.89 17.84 -12.19
C ARG A 54 7.44 17.64 -11.77
N LEU A 55 6.55 18.45 -12.34
CA LEU A 55 5.11 18.33 -12.12
C LEU A 55 4.40 17.77 -13.36
N ILE A 56 3.64 16.70 -13.16
CA ILE A 56 2.63 16.21 -14.11
C ILE A 56 1.27 16.54 -13.51
N VAL A 57 0.40 17.20 -14.28
CA VAL A 57 -0.97 17.50 -13.87
C VAL A 57 -1.89 16.66 -14.75
N THR A 58 -2.76 15.86 -14.15
CA THR A 58 -3.77 15.06 -14.87
C THR A 58 -4.99 15.93 -15.17
N ASP A 59 -6.03 15.36 -15.79
CA ASP A 59 -7.37 15.96 -15.88
C ASP A 59 -8.19 15.86 -14.59
N GLY A 60 -7.68 15.12 -13.60
CA GLY A 60 -8.32 14.81 -12.32
C GLY A 60 -9.10 13.49 -12.34
N ALA A 61 -9.14 12.82 -11.19
CA ALA A 61 -9.83 11.55 -10.96
C ALA A 61 -9.22 10.31 -11.64
N VAL A 62 -7.94 10.35 -12.03
CA VAL A 62 -7.24 9.14 -12.53
C VAL A 62 -6.93 8.15 -11.39
N GLY A 63 -6.86 8.64 -10.15
CA GLY A 63 -6.58 7.84 -8.96
C GLY A 63 -5.11 7.49 -8.76
N GLY A 64 -4.79 6.94 -7.58
CA GLY A 64 -3.40 6.73 -7.16
C GLY A 64 -2.60 5.75 -8.03
N GLY A 65 -3.23 4.69 -8.55
CA GLY A 65 -2.55 3.70 -9.40
C GLY A 65 -2.09 4.32 -10.71
N GLU A 66 -3.00 5.02 -11.42
CA GLU A 66 -2.64 5.67 -12.68
C GLU A 66 -1.71 6.86 -12.48
N ALA A 67 -1.86 7.62 -11.39
CA ALA A 67 -0.91 8.68 -11.04
C ALA A 67 0.52 8.12 -10.87
N ARG A 68 0.68 6.96 -10.21
CA ARG A 68 1.99 6.29 -10.10
C ARG A 68 2.49 5.79 -11.46
N ASN A 69 1.61 5.27 -12.32
CA ASN A 69 1.99 4.85 -13.67
C ASN A 69 2.46 6.01 -14.55
N LEU A 70 1.78 7.16 -14.51
CA LEU A 70 2.20 8.37 -15.24
C LEU A 70 3.59 8.85 -14.79
N GLY A 71 3.83 8.82 -13.48
CA GLY A 71 5.15 9.10 -12.91
C GLY A 71 6.21 8.08 -13.35
N LEU A 72 5.89 6.78 -13.25
CA LEU A 72 6.76 5.67 -13.64
C LEU A 72 7.16 5.71 -15.12
N ARG A 73 6.21 5.98 -16.02
CA ARG A 73 6.49 6.12 -17.46
C ARG A 73 7.36 7.34 -17.75
N SER A 74 7.27 8.38 -16.93
CA SER A 74 8.09 9.58 -17.03
C SER A 74 9.43 9.50 -16.31
N ALA A 75 9.64 8.49 -15.47
CA ALA A 75 10.85 8.29 -14.69
C ALA A 75 12.06 7.98 -15.60
N ARG A 76 13.23 8.53 -15.27
CA ARG A 76 14.48 8.36 -16.02
C ARG A 76 15.50 7.48 -15.30
N GLY A 77 15.27 7.20 -14.02
CA GLY A 77 16.14 6.44 -13.15
C GLY A 77 16.23 4.97 -13.54
N ARG A 78 17.38 4.35 -13.24
CA ARG A 78 17.53 2.89 -13.27
C ARG A 78 16.61 2.21 -12.27
N TRP A 79 16.41 2.86 -11.13
CA TRP A 79 15.48 2.47 -10.08
C TRP A 79 14.34 3.49 -9.97
N VAL A 80 13.18 3.02 -9.54
CA VAL A 80 12.03 3.85 -9.19
C VAL A 80 11.65 3.58 -7.75
N ALA A 81 11.55 4.65 -6.96
CA ALA A 81 11.00 4.64 -5.62
C ALA A 81 9.65 5.37 -5.63
N PHE A 82 8.72 4.93 -4.79
CA PHE A 82 7.40 5.55 -4.67
C PHE A 82 7.25 6.11 -3.26
N LEU A 83 6.61 7.27 -3.11
CA LEU A 83 6.33 7.89 -1.82
C LEU A 83 4.92 8.46 -1.84
N ASP A 84 4.06 8.02 -0.92
CA ASP A 84 2.75 8.65 -0.73
C ASP A 84 2.93 10.04 -0.11
N ASP A 85 2.10 11.02 -0.51
CA ASP A 85 2.28 12.45 -0.18
C ASP A 85 2.06 12.81 1.31
N ASP A 86 1.59 11.85 2.12
CA ASP A 86 1.42 11.97 3.57
C ASP A 86 2.49 11.22 4.40
N ASP A 87 3.38 10.47 3.76
CA ASP A 87 4.49 9.77 4.39
C ASP A 87 5.81 10.57 4.30
N TRP A 88 6.87 10.09 4.97
CA TRP A 88 8.22 10.63 4.78
C TRP A 88 9.31 9.58 5.01
N TRP A 89 10.49 9.81 4.44
CA TRP A 89 11.64 8.91 4.57
C TRP A 89 12.67 9.40 5.60
N GLU A 90 13.41 8.45 6.16
CA GLU A 90 14.68 8.74 6.84
C GLU A 90 15.76 9.13 5.81
N PRO A 91 16.76 9.97 6.16
CA PRO A 91 17.78 10.45 5.22
C PRO A 91 18.54 9.35 4.47
N GLU A 92 18.77 8.21 5.11
CA GLU A 92 19.57 7.11 4.56
C GLU A 92 18.72 6.08 3.77
N LYS A 93 17.41 6.31 3.61
CA LYS A 93 16.46 5.32 3.04
C LYS A 93 16.90 4.79 1.69
N VAL A 94 17.20 5.67 0.75
CA VAL A 94 17.52 5.29 -0.64
C VAL A 94 18.88 4.61 -0.72
N GLU A 95 19.89 5.16 -0.03
CA GLU A 95 21.25 4.62 0.02
C GLU A 95 21.26 3.19 0.59
N LEU A 96 20.72 3.00 1.79
CA LEU A 96 20.76 1.70 2.48
C LEU A 96 19.97 0.61 1.73
N GLN A 97 18.81 0.94 1.18
CA GLN A 97 18.04 -0.02 0.38
C GLN A 97 18.77 -0.41 -0.91
N LEU A 98 19.28 0.56 -1.67
CA LEU A 98 19.95 0.25 -2.94
C LEU A 98 21.24 -0.51 -2.74
N ASP A 99 22.03 -0.16 -1.72
CA ASP A 99 23.26 -0.89 -1.39
C ASP A 99 22.96 -2.35 -1.08
N ARG A 100 21.90 -2.61 -0.30
CA ARG A 100 21.47 -3.97 0.00
C ARG A 100 20.98 -4.69 -1.25
N MET A 101 20.09 -4.07 -2.03
CA MET A 101 19.58 -4.65 -3.27
C MET A 101 20.70 -5.00 -4.26
N LYS A 102 21.72 -4.15 -4.38
CA LYS A 102 22.90 -4.40 -5.21
C LYS A 102 23.70 -5.60 -4.73
N ARG A 103 23.95 -5.72 -3.41
CA ARG A 103 24.65 -6.89 -2.82
C ARG A 103 23.89 -8.19 -3.04
N GLU A 104 22.57 -8.14 -2.94
CA GLU A 104 21.68 -9.31 -3.05
C GLU A 104 21.24 -9.57 -4.50
N SER A 105 21.71 -8.76 -5.48
CA SER A 105 21.27 -8.80 -6.88
C SER A 105 19.74 -8.74 -7.04
N ALA A 106 19.08 -8.03 -6.14
CA ALA A 106 17.63 -7.89 -6.06
C ALA A 106 17.11 -6.84 -7.04
N THR A 107 15.88 -7.03 -7.52
CA THR A 107 15.17 -6.13 -8.44
C THR A 107 13.95 -5.46 -7.81
N LEU A 108 13.53 -5.93 -6.64
CA LEU A 108 12.51 -5.34 -5.77
C LEU A 108 13.06 -5.25 -4.35
N GLY A 109 13.10 -4.05 -3.79
CA GLY A 109 13.44 -3.78 -2.40
C GLY A 109 12.26 -3.21 -1.64
N TYR A 110 12.15 -3.55 -0.37
CA TYR A 110 11.23 -2.89 0.55
C TYR A 110 11.91 -2.71 1.92
N ALA A 111 11.61 -1.61 2.60
CA ALA A 111 12.11 -1.34 3.94
C ALA A 111 11.05 -1.55 5.02
N ALA A 112 11.51 -1.73 6.25
CA ALA A 112 10.67 -1.59 7.43
C ALA A 112 10.14 -0.16 7.55
N SER A 113 9.01 0.01 8.22
CA SER A 113 8.32 1.29 8.31
C SER A 113 7.71 1.50 9.69
N ALA A 114 7.94 2.69 10.24
CA ALA A 114 7.40 3.16 11.49
C ALA A 114 6.04 3.85 11.28
N PHE A 115 5.02 3.39 11.98
CA PHE A 115 3.65 3.86 11.85
C PHE A 115 3.29 4.81 12.98
N HIS A 116 2.81 5.99 12.60
CA HIS A 116 2.41 7.09 13.49
C HIS A 116 0.89 7.18 13.52
N GLY A 117 0.25 7.03 14.69
CA GLY A 117 -1.21 7.22 14.81
C GLY A 117 -1.93 6.37 15.86
N GLY A 118 -1.16 5.60 16.65
CA GLY A 118 -1.62 5.05 17.94
C GLY A 118 -0.96 5.76 19.12
N ARG A 119 -1.19 5.26 20.35
CA ARG A 119 -0.48 5.71 21.55
C ARG A 119 1.02 5.33 21.53
N GLU A 120 1.39 4.38 20.69
CA GLU A 120 2.74 3.82 20.57
C GLU A 120 3.17 3.77 19.10
N LEU A 121 4.46 4.01 18.86
CA LEU A 121 5.10 3.81 17.56
C LEU A 121 5.14 2.31 17.24
N ARG A 122 4.81 1.93 16.00
CA ARG A 122 4.83 0.54 15.57
C ARG A 122 5.68 0.37 14.31
N VAL A 123 6.60 -0.60 14.31
CA VAL A 123 7.38 -0.95 13.12
C VAL A 123 6.79 -2.18 12.44
N LEU A 124 6.66 -2.16 11.11
CA LEU A 124 6.31 -3.30 10.27
C LEU A 124 7.35 -3.51 9.14
N PRO A 125 7.49 -4.73 8.59
CA PRO A 125 6.81 -5.94 9.04
C PRO A 125 7.34 -6.43 10.40
N THR A 126 6.57 -7.28 11.09
CA THR A 126 7.06 -7.96 12.30
C THR A 126 7.87 -9.21 11.97
N GLN A 127 7.71 -9.73 10.75
CA GLN A 127 8.43 -10.87 10.19
C GLN A 127 8.73 -10.54 8.73
N PRO A 128 9.99 -10.63 8.27
CA PRO A 128 10.29 -10.40 6.86
C PRO A 128 9.60 -11.44 5.98
N TYR A 129 9.50 -11.11 4.69
CA TYR A 129 9.12 -12.10 3.69
C TYR A 129 10.26 -13.10 3.51
N GLU A 130 9.93 -14.38 3.47
CA GLU A 130 10.88 -15.47 3.26
C GLU A 130 10.35 -16.41 2.17
N GLU A 131 11.18 -16.76 1.19
CA GLU A 131 10.86 -17.81 0.23
C GLU A 131 10.87 -19.20 0.91
N PRO A 132 10.06 -20.17 0.46
CA PRO A 132 9.19 -20.15 -0.72
C PRO A 132 7.73 -19.74 -0.41
N ASP A 133 7.48 -18.98 0.68
CA ASP A 133 6.10 -18.55 0.95
C ASP A 133 5.55 -17.70 -0.20
N SER A 134 4.26 -17.83 -0.48
CA SER A 134 3.59 -16.93 -1.41
C SER A 134 3.56 -15.52 -0.83
N LEU A 135 3.99 -14.53 -1.63
CA LEU A 135 3.92 -13.13 -1.23
C LEU A 135 2.48 -12.68 -0.95
N ALA A 136 1.51 -13.16 -1.73
CA ALA A 136 0.10 -12.89 -1.48
C ALA A 136 -0.34 -13.40 -0.11
N SER A 137 0.13 -14.61 0.28
CA SER A 137 -0.17 -15.17 1.60
C SER A 137 0.50 -14.39 2.73
N TYR A 138 1.77 -14.03 2.55
CA TYR A 138 2.54 -13.22 3.49
C TYR A 138 1.82 -11.90 3.84
N LEU A 139 1.35 -11.16 2.83
CA LEU A 139 0.72 -9.84 3.02
C LEU A 139 -0.57 -9.89 3.84
N VAL A 140 -1.34 -10.98 3.72
CA VAL A 140 -2.70 -11.03 4.27
C VAL A 140 -2.83 -11.86 5.55
N ARG A 141 -1.82 -12.68 5.86
CA ARG A 141 -1.80 -13.51 7.08
C ARG A 141 -1.90 -12.65 8.34
N ARG A 142 -2.75 -13.08 9.26
CA ARG A 142 -3.05 -12.36 10.51
C ARG A 142 -2.85 -13.24 11.74
N PRO A 143 -1.62 -13.30 12.29
CA PRO A 143 -1.37 -14.07 13.51
C PRO A 143 -1.96 -13.41 14.76
N GLY A 144 -2.22 -12.10 14.77
CA GLY A 144 -2.71 -11.37 15.94
C GLY A 144 -3.98 -10.55 15.70
N ILE A 145 -4.74 -10.29 16.77
CA ILE A 145 -6.00 -9.51 16.68
C ILE A 145 -5.69 -8.08 16.21
N ARG A 146 -4.63 -7.50 16.77
CA ARG A 146 -4.27 -6.11 16.51
C ARG A 146 -3.77 -5.91 15.07
N HIS A 147 -2.86 -6.77 14.58
CA HIS A 147 -2.13 -6.51 13.33
C HIS A 147 -1.84 -7.79 12.50
N GLY A 148 -1.64 -7.60 11.19
CA GLY A 148 -1.04 -8.61 10.32
C GLY A 148 0.48 -8.67 10.50
N ALA A 149 1.12 -9.73 9.99
CA ALA A 149 2.58 -9.89 10.08
C ALA A 149 3.32 -9.30 8.88
N GLY A 150 2.75 -9.46 7.68
CA GLY A 150 3.36 -9.00 6.44
C GLY A 150 3.13 -7.52 6.15
N TYR A 151 4.10 -6.94 5.44
CA TYR A 151 4.06 -5.55 5.01
C TYR A 151 4.96 -5.35 3.78
N MET A 152 4.37 -4.77 2.74
CA MET A 152 5.04 -4.08 1.61
C MET A 152 4.04 -3.04 1.11
N GLN A 153 4.30 -1.76 1.36
CA GLN A 153 3.43 -0.65 0.96
C GLN A 153 4.23 0.34 0.14
N THR A 154 3.54 1.10 -0.71
CA THR A 154 4.07 2.09 -1.65
C THR A 154 5.36 2.77 -1.19
N SER A 155 5.32 3.45 -0.03
CA SER A 155 6.40 4.31 0.46
C SER A 155 7.67 3.55 0.83
N SER A 156 7.59 2.23 1.04
CA SER A 156 8.75 1.40 1.36
C SER A 156 9.49 0.86 0.15
N LEU A 157 8.90 0.92 -1.05
CA LEU A 157 9.40 0.23 -2.24
C LEU A 157 10.55 0.99 -2.94
N ILE A 158 11.49 0.20 -3.48
CA ILE A 158 12.37 0.57 -4.59
C ILE A 158 12.35 -0.59 -5.60
N VAL A 159 12.12 -0.30 -6.87
CA VAL A 159 11.97 -1.33 -7.91
C VAL A 159 12.86 -1.00 -9.10
N CYS A 160 13.42 -2.01 -9.75
CA CYS A 160 14.08 -1.85 -11.04
C CYS A 160 13.08 -1.24 -12.03
N SER A 161 13.43 -0.12 -12.67
CA SER A 161 12.49 0.62 -13.51
C SER A 161 12.02 -0.17 -14.73
N GLN A 162 12.80 -1.14 -15.22
CA GLN A 162 12.37 -2.03 -16.31
C GLN A 162 11.27 -2.99 -15.82
N LEU A 163 11.51 -3.67 -14.70
CA LEU A 163 10.53 -4.58 -14.08
C LEU A 163 9.24 -3.84 -13.70
N ALA A 164 9.37 -2.66 -13.09
CA ALA A 164 8.22 -1.84 -12.72
C ALA A 164 7.36 -1.46 -13.94
N ARG A 165 7.97 -1.11 -15.08
CA ARG A 165 7.26 -0.78 -16.33
C ARG A 165 6.67 -2.01 -17.03
N ALA A 166 7.28 -3.17 -16.89
CA ALA A 166 6.71 -4.41 -17.43
C ALA A 166 5.42 -4.82 -16.69
N VAL A 167 5.35 -4.50 -15.39
CA VAL A 167 4.24 -4.90 -14.53
C VAL A 167 3.17 -3.82 -14.41
N GLU A 168 3.55 -2.55 -14.22
CA GLU A 168 2.69 -1.39 -13.92
C GLU A 168 1.73 -1.58 -12.72
N TRP A 169 1.23 -0.47 -12.17
CA TRP A 169 0.16 -0.48 -11.17
C TRP A 169 -1.18 -0.78 -11.87
N ASP A 170 -2.04 -1.59 -11.26
CA ASP A 170 -3.40 -1.78 -11.79
C ASP A 170 -4.29 -0.60 -11.39
N SER A 171 -4.54 0.30 -12.33
CA SER A 171 -5.38 1.49 -12.13
C SER A 171 -6.88 1.18 -12.02
N SER A 172 -7.34 -0.03 -12.35
CA SER A 172 -8.71 -0.47 -12.13
C SER A 172 -9.02 -0.74 -10.65
N LEU A 173 -7.99 -0.97 -9.83
CA LEU A 173 -8.14 -1.23 -8.40
C LEU A 173 -8.25 0.08 -7.61
N ARG A 174 -9.31 0.20 -6.82
CA ARG A 174 -9.46 1.32 -5.85
C ARG A 174 -8.79 1.06 -4.51
N LYS A 175 -8.49 -0.20 -4.20
CA LYS A 175 -7.91 -0.64 -2.92
C LYS A 175 -6.93 -1.79 -3.17
N HIS A 176 -5.95 -1.95 -2.27
CA HIS A 176 -4.92 -3.00 -2.34
C HIS A 176 -4.04 -2.89 -3.60
N GLN A 177 -3.85 -1.67 -4.12
CA GLN A 177 -3.02 -1.41 -5.30
C GLN A 177 -1.57 -1.81 -5.09
N ASP A 178 -1.04 -1.52 -3.90
CA ASP A 178 0.31 -1.89 -3.46
C ASP A 178 0.45 -3.40 -3.35
N TRP A 179 -0.49 -4.09 -2.69
CA TRP A 179 -0.49 -5.55 -2.58
C TRP A 179 -0.58 -6.22 -3.95
N ASP A 180 -1.48 -5.75 -4.82
CA ASP A 180 -1.59 -6.24 -6.18
C ASP A 180 -0.28 -6.05 -6.98
N PHE A 181 0.32 -4.86 -6.89
CA PHE A 181 1.55 -4.54 -7.60
C PHE A 181 2.70 -5.44 -7.16
N VAL A 182 2.95 -5.57 -5.86
CA VAL A 182 4.07 -6.40 -5.37
C VAL A 182 3.84 -7.89 -5.62
N VAL A 183 2.60 -8.39 -5.56
CA VAL A 183 2.30 -9.79 -5.89
C VAL A 183 2.56 -10.07 -7.38
N ARG A 184 2.18 -9.15 -8.27
CA ARG A 184 2.46 -9.29 -9.70
C ARG A 184 3.95 -9.12 -10.02
N LEU A 185 4.66 -8.24 -9.31
CA LEU A 185 6.12 -8.14 -9.40
C LEU A 185 6.76 -9.47 -9.00
N ALA A 186 6.41 -10.02 -7.84
CA ALA A 186 6.98 -11.27 -7.33
C ALA A 186 6.70 -12.49 -8.22
N ALA A 187 5.64 -12.46 -9.02
CA ALA A 187 5.33 -13.51 -10.00
C ALA A 187 6.16 -13.40 -11.29
N HIS A 188 6.85 -12.29 -11.51
CA HIS A 188 7.71 -12.09 -12.69
C HIS A 188 9.06 -12.79 -12.50
N GLU A 189 9.57 -13.46 -13.53
CA GLU A 189 10.79 -14.28 -13.46
C GLU A 189 12.05 -13.49 -13.07
N ASP A 190 12.13 -12.22 -13.48
CA ASP A 190 13.22 -11.31 -13.13
C ASP A 190 13.12 -10.73 -11.70
N CYS A 191 12.06 -11.06 -10.96
CA CYS A 191 11.88 -10.52 -9.62
C CYS A 191 12.75 -11.25 -8.60
N ARG A 192 13.56 -10.48 -7.88
CA ARG A 192 14.33 -10.90 -6.71
C ARG A 192 14.10 -9.89 -5.61
N ILE A 193 13.66 -10.35 -4.45
CA ILE A 193 13.19 -9.50 -3.36
C ILE A 193 14.31 -9.30 -2.33
N SER A 194 14.50 -8.06 -1.88
CA SER A 194 15.40 -7.69 -0.79
C SER A 194 14.64 -6.92 0.30
N TYR A 195 14.99 -7.18 1.55
CA TYR A 195 14.39 -6.53 2.72
C TYR A 195 15.43 -5.71 3.50
N SER A 196 15.13 -4.44 3.73
CA SER A 196 15.88 -3.59 4.66
C SER A 196 15.19 -3.54 6.02
N PRO A 197 15.79 -4.09 7.10
CA PRO A 197 15.17 -4.16 8.42
C PRO A 197 15.12 -2.82 9.17
N GLU A 198 15.89 -1.83 8.73
CA GLU A 198 15.89 -0.49 9.31
C GLU A 198 14.53 0.20 9.04
N PRO A 199 13.91 0.88 10.03
CA PRO A 199 12.63 1.57 9.85
C PRO A 199 12.81 2.89 9.08
N LEU A 200 13.08 2.78 7.78
CA LEU A 200 13.50 3.90 6.92
C LEU A 200 12.35 4.75 6.38
N VAL A 201 11.11 4.41 6.74
CA VAL A 201 9.89 5.08 6.28
C VAL A 201 9.01 5.35 7.47
N ASN A 202 8.43 6.54 7.49
CA ASN A 202 7.47 6.95 8.47
C ASN A 202 6.10 7.10 7.81
N VAL A 203 5.15 6.28 8.27
CA VAL A 203 3.81 6.20 7.70
C VAL A 203 2.80 6.85 8.63
N VAL A 204 2.03 7.81 8.11
CA VAL A 204 0.95 8.43 8.90
C VAL A 204 -0.31 7.58 8.81
N GLN A 205 -0.68 6.96 9.93
CA GLN A 205 -2.01 6.40 10.06
C GLN A 205 -3.02 7.52 10.24
N ASN A 206 -4.20 7.29 9.67
CA ASN A 206 -5.37 8.14 9.85
C ASN A 206 -5.33 9.50 9.17
N SER A 207 -4.47 9.72 8.18
CA SER A 207 -4.45 10.92 7.36
C SER A 207 -5.83 11.27 6.76
N VAL A 208 -6.05 12.58 6.56
CA VAL A 208 -7.30 13.10 6.03
C VAL A 208 -7.47 12.65 4.58
N GLY A 209 -8.60 12.00 4.28
CA GLY A 209 -8.89 11.46 2.96
C GLY A 209 -8.23 10.11 2.64
N SER A 210 -7.70 9.39 3.64
CA SER A 210 -7.16 8.03 3.45
C SER A 210 -8.23 7.07 2.90
N ILE A 211 -7.93 6.46 1.75
CA ILE A 211 -8.82 5.51 1.05
C ILE A 211 -9.03 4.24 1.88
N SER A 212 -8.02 3.83 2.66
CA SER A 212 -8.04 2.61 3.48
C SER A 212 -9.22 2.51 4.46
N LYS A 213 -9.78 3.67 4.87
CA LYS A 213 -10.87 3.77 5.86
C LYS A 213 -12.27 3.53 5.30
N ARG A 214 -12.48 3.70 4.00
CA ARG A 214 -13.82 3.54 3.41
C ARG A 214 -14.13 2.04 3.30
N PRO A 215 -15.24 1.55 3.90
CA PRO A 215 -15.64 0.17 3.72
C PRO A 215 -15.96 -0.10 2.24
N ASP A 216 -15.09 -0.84 1.57
CA ASP A 216 -15.27 -1.30 0.19
C ASP A 216 -14.92 -2.79 0.11
N TRP A 217 -15.93 -3.62 0.40
CA TRP A 217 -15.79 -5.07 0.33
C TRP A 217 -15.70 -5.56 -1.12
N ARG A 218 -16.27 -4.83 -2.09
CA ARG A 218 -16.26 -5.18 -3.52
C ARG A 218 -14.84 -5.07 -4.09
N ALA A 219 -14.14 -3.97 -3.79
CA ALA A 219 -12.73 -3.82 -4.17
C ALA A 219 -11.86 -4.94 -3.56
N SER A 220 -12.12 -5.31 -2.30
CA SER A 220 -11.42 -6.42 -1.65
C SER A 220 -11.74 -7.77 -2.30
N GLU A 221 -13.00 -8.01 -2.72
CA GLU A 221 -13.36 -9.23 -3.44
C GLU A 221 -12.69 -9.32 -4.81
N ILE A 222 -12.60 -8.23 -5.56
CA ILE A 222 -11.89 -8.20 -6.86
C ILE A 222 -10.44 -8.64 -6.67
N TRP A 223 -9.74 -8.04 -5.68
CA TRP A 223 -8.37 -8.43 -5.35
C TRP A 223 -8.28 -9.91 -4.96
N PHE A 224 -9.16 -10.37 -4.07
CA PHE A 224 -9.18 -11.76 -3.62
C PHE A 224 -9.32 -12.74 -4.78
N ARG A 225 -10.27 -12.50 -5.69
CA ARG A 225 -10.54 -13.40 -6.81
C ARG A 225 -9.35 -13.50 -7.78
N ARG A 226 -8.59 -12.41 -7.95
CA ARG A 226 -7.38 -12.38 -8.80
C ARG A 226 -6.22 -13.16 -8.18
N HIS A 227 -6.03 -13.05 -6.86
CA HIS A 227 -4.85 -13.58 -6.17
C HIS A 227 -5.09 -14.88 -5.40
N LYS A 228 -6.33 -15.41 -5.39
CA LYS A 228 -6.74 -16.58 -4.60
C LYS A 228 -5.85 -17.81 -4.79
N GLU A 229 -5.26 -18.00 -5.98
CA GLU A 229 -4.46 -19.18 -6.30
C GLU A 229 -3.09 -19.14 -5.60
N GLY A 230 -2.58 -17.93 -5.33
CA GLY A 230 -1.42 -17.72 -4.47
C GLY A 230 -1.74 -17.72 -2.98
N LEU A 231 -3.01 -17.88 -2.56
CA LEU A 231 -3.37 -17.85 -1.14
C LEU A 231 -3.48 -19.26 -0.59
N ASP A 232 -2.72 -19.54 0.48
CA ASP A 232 -2.99 -20.72 1.29
C ASP A 232 -4.37 -20.59 1.98
N ARG A 233 -4.91 -21.73 2.45
CA ARG A 233 -6.26 -21.76 3.04
C ARG A 233 -6.43 -20.83 4.22
N ARG A 234 -5.37 -20.58 5.00
CA ARG A 234 -5.39 -19.69 6.15
C ARG A 234 -5.35 -18.24 5.71
N ALA A 235 -4.40 -17.87 4.85
CA ALA A 235 -4.29 -16.54 4.28
C ALA A 235 -5.58 -16.10 3.58
N ALA A 236 -6.18 -17.00 2.79
CA ALA A 236 -7.47 -16.77 2.15
C ALA A 236 -8.57 -16.48 3.18
N GLY A 237 -8.65 -17.27 4.26
CA GLY A 237 -9.61 -17.06 5.34
C GLY A 237 -9.38 -15.75 6.09
N ASP A 238 -8.13 -15.43 6.40
CA ASP A 238 -7.75 -14.20 7.09
C ASP A 238 -8.14 -12.96 6.28
N PHE A 239 -7.88 -12.97 4.96
CA PHE A 239 -8.27 -11.89 4.06
C PHE A 239 -9.80 -11.75 4.00
N VAL A 240 -10.53 -12.84 3.75
CA VAL A 240 -12.00 -12.78 3.65
C VAL A 240 -12.63 -12.29 4.95
N ALA A 241 -12.16 -12.77 6.11
CA ALA A 241 -12.66 -12.33 7.41
C ALA A 241 -12.37 -10.84 7.66
N THR A 242 -11.15 -10.38 7.38
CA THR A 242 -10.70 -9.04 7.81
C THR A 242 -10.95 -7.93 6.79
N GLN A 243 -11.01 -8.24 5.50
CA GLN A 243 -11.16 -7.26 4.42
C GLN A 243 -12.54 -7.30 3.77
N ILE A 244 -13.16 -8.48 3.65
CA ILE A 244 -14.49 -8.62 3.05
C ILE A 244 -15.55 -8.54 4.15
N MET A 245 -15.61 -9.53 5.06
CA MET A 245 -16.64 -9.61 6.09
C MET A 245 -16.70 -8.37 6.98
N ARG A 246 -15.56 -7.94 7.55
CA ARG A 246 -15.49 -6.72 8.38
C ARG A 246 -15.96 -5.48 7.62
N SER A 247 -15.57 -5.34 6.35
CA SER A 247 -15.97 -4.21 5.52
C SER A 247 -17.47 -4.24 5.21
N SER A 248 -18.03 -5.42 4.90
CA SER A 248 -19.46 -5.62 4.71
C SER A 248 -20.28 -5.26 5.96
N PHE A 249 -19.80 -5.64 7.16
CA PHE A 249 -20.41 -5.21 8.42
C PHE A 249 -20.35 -3.70 8.62
N GLY A 250 -19.19 -3.08 8.39
CA GLY A 250 -19.01 -1.64 8.51
C GLY A 250 -19.88 -0.83 7.53
N ALA A 251 -20.13 -1.38 6.33
CA ALA A 251 -21.02 -0.83 5.30
C ALA A 251 -22.51 -1.14 5.53
N MET A 252 -22.84 -2.03 6.48
CA MET A 252 -24.19 -2.59 6.65
C MET A 252 -24.76 -3.24 5.37
N ASP A 253 -23.91 -3.83 4.53
CA ASP A 253 -24.27 -4.39 3.22
C ASP A 253 -24.47 -5.91 3.30
N LEU A 254 -25.73 -6.37 3.16
CA LEU A 254 -26.10 -7.79 3.24
C LEU A 254 -25.53 -8.63 2.10
N ASP A 255 -25.38 -8.08 0.91
CA ASP A 255 -24.81 -8.81 -0.22
C ASP A 255 -23.33 -9.08 0.02
N GLY A 256 -22.62 -8.11 0.58
CA GLY A 256 -21.24 -8.27 1.02
C GLY A 256 -21.08 -9.34 2.10
N MET A 257 -22.02 -9.44 3.05
CA MET A 257 -21.99 -10.49 4.08
C MET A 257 -22.23 -11.88 3.48
N ARG A 258 -23.20 -12.01 2.56
CA ARG A 258 -23.48 -13.26 1.85
C ARG A 258 -22.30 -13.70 0.99
N ALA A 259 -21.69 -12.77 0.25
CA ALA A 259 -20.51 -13.03 -0.56
C ALA A 259 -19.34 -13.51 0.31
N GLY A 260 -19.04 -12.80 1.40
CA GLY A 260 -17.97 -13.19 2.31
C GLY A 260 -18.19 -14.56 2.97
N LEU A 261 -19.42 -14.89 3.41
CA LEU A 261 -19.73 -16.23 3.93
C LEU A 261 -19.52 -17.33 2.88
N LYS A 262 -19.84 -17.04 1.61
CA LYS A 262 -19.61 -17.97 0.50
C LYS A 262 -18.12 -18.18 0.26
N LEU A 263 -17.33 -17.12 0.27
CA LEU A 263 -15.87 -17.14 0.10
C LEU A 263 -15.13 -17.78 1.29
N LEU A 264 -15.69 -17.72 2.50
CA LEU A 264 -15.12 -18.41 3.66
C LEU A 264 -15.20 -19.94 3.54
N ARG A 265 -16.14 -20.49 2.75
CA ARG A 265 -16.26 -21.93 2.56
C ARG A 265 -14.98 -22.49 1.94
N GLY A 266 -14.36 -23.44 2.64
CA GLY A 266 -13.10 -24.04 2.21
C GLY A 266 -11.84 -23.33 2.72
N THR A 267 -11.96 -22.16 3.32
CA THR A 267 -10.85 -21.47 3.99
C THR A 267 -10.67 -21.91 5.45
N ARG A 268 -9.61 -21.47 6.11
CA ARG A 268 -9.31 -21.74 7.54
C ARG A 268 -8.80 -20.47 8.23
N PRO A 269 -9.65 -19.45 8.47
CA PRO A 269 -9.20 -18.21 9.10
C PRO A 269 -8.60 -18.47 10.48
N HIS A 270 -7.56 -17.71 10.82
CA HIS A 270 -7.02 -17.69 12.16
C HIS A 270 -8.03 -17.12 13.16
N LEU A 271 -7.99 -17.57 14.41
CA LEU A 271 -8.91 -17.09 15.47
C LEU A 271 -8.87 -15.56 15.60
N ALA A 272 -7.70 -14.95 15.42
CA ALA A 272 -7.55 -13.50 15.44
C ALA A 272 -8.33 -12.81 14.30
N ALA A 273 -8.30 -13.35 13.09
CA ALA A 273 -9.03 -12.80 11.95
C ALA A 273 -10.55 -12.94 12.15
N THR A 274 -10.99 -14.09 12.67
CA THR A 274 -12.38 -14.32 13.06
C THR A 274 -12.83 -13.31 14.11
N ALA A 275 -12.03 -13.08 15.17
CA ALA A 275 -12.34 -12.10 16.21
C ALA A 275 -12.47 -10.66 15.65
N VAL A 276 -11.58 -10.27 14.72
CA VAL A 276 -11.65 -8.97 14.04
C VAL A 276 -12.94 -8.81 13.24
N SER A 277 -13.38 -9.84 12.54
CA SER A 277 -14.69 -9.81 11.86
C SER A 277 -15.86 -9.75 12.86
N GLY A 278 -15.75 -10.43 14.00
CA GLY A 278 -16.74 -10.44 15.08
C GLY A 278 -16.95 -9.07 15.73
N PHE A 279 -15.88 -8.28 15.92
CA PHE A 279 -16.01 -6.89 16.36
C PHE A 279 -16.83 -6.06 15.36
N GLY A 280 -16.61 -6.25 14.05
CA GLY A 280 -17.42 -5.61 13.01
C GLY A 280 -18.90 -6.00 13.10
N LEU A 281 -19.20 -7.28 13.35
CA LEU A 281 -20.57 -7.76 13.55
C LEU A 281 -21.25 -7.14 14.78
N ALA A 282 -20.52 -7.01 15.90
CA ALA A 282 -21.06 -6.38 17.12
C ALA A 282 -21.40 -4.90 16.89
N GLU A 283 -20.52 -4.14 16.21
CA GLU A 283 -20.81 -2.76 15.83
C GLU A 283 -22.04 -2.65 14.91
N TRP A 284 -22.15 -3.56 13.95
CA TRP A 284 -23.30 -3.63 13.04
C TRP A 284 -24.60 -3.88 13.82
N ALA A 285 -24.62 -4.86 14.73
CA ALA A 285 -25.79 -5.18 15.53
C ALA A 285 -26.22 -3.99 16.41
N GLY A 286 -25.26 -3.30 17.03
CA GLY A 286 -25.53 -2.09 17.82
C GLY A 286 -26.11 -0.95 17.00
N ARG A 287 -25.61 -0.73 15.78
CA ARG A 287 -26.17 0.28 14.85
C ARG A 287 -27.57 -0.08 14.40
N ARG A 288 -27.79 -1.35 14.03
CA ARG A 288 -29.09 -1.84 13.57
C ARG A 288 -30.17 -1.74 14.65
N PHE A 289 -29.81 -2.05 15.90
CA PHE A 289 -30.72 -1.87 17.04
C PHE A 289 -31.12 -0.40 17.21
N LYS A 290 -30.18 0.54 17.08
CA LYS A 290 -30.47 1.99 17.13
C LYS A 290 -31.36 2.47 15.98
N GLU A 291 -31.25 1.91 14.78
CA GLU A 291 -32.17 2.22 13.67
C GLU A 291 -33.60 1.75 13.94
N LEU A 292 -33.74 0.53 14.47
CA LEU A 292 -35.03 -0.06 14.79
C LEU A 292 -35.71 0.66 15.96
N ALA A 293 -34.95 1.10 16.96
CA ALA A 293 -35.47 1.86 18.10
C ALA A 293 -35.89 3.31 17.78
N LYS A 294 -35.59 3.80 16.56
CA LYS A 294 -36.00 5.13 16.06
C LYS A 294 -37.22 5.08 15.14
N ARG A 295 -37.75 3.88 14.85
CA ARG A 295 -38.97 3.66 14.08
C ARG A 295 -40.12 3.33 15.03
#